data_AF-A0A0F9SXL7-F1
#
_entry.id   AF-A0A0F9SXL7-F1
#
_cell.length_a   1.000
_cell.length_b   1.000
_cell.length_c   1.000
_cell.angle_alpha   90.00
_cell.angle_beta   90.00
_cell.angle_gamma   90.00
#
_symmetry.space_group_name_H-M   'P 1'
#
loop_
_entity.id
_entity.type
_entity.pdbx_description
1 polymer ?
#
loop_
_entity_poly.entity_id
_entity_poly.type
_entity_poly.pdbx_seq_one_letter_code
_entity_poly.pdbx_strand_id
1 'polypeptide(L)'
;MKNKTTSTIKIVLSGIMIVFVVVGLFWISEISILKQENDLLKTILYTNSQVSEVSTISQKGDDYYSEASFFYENGDYNNVESSCRLARGYYSDSNQNYREISSELKRSGIEDPLINIYLESLEILAEIELNIFEACEHLESASRYYDKYYNTDVSYDDSSYEMGTSEIDSMNEKIRLHDQNVRDYNDLLSDFKIELEKKIN
;
A
#
# COMPACT_ATOMS: atom_id res chain seq x y z
N MET A 1 70.76 -16.49 -30.52
CA MET A 1 69.77 -15.40 -30.62
C MET A 1 68.30 -15.83 -30.73
N LYS A 2 67.96 -17.13 -30.88
CA LYS A 2 66.55 -17.58 -31.02
C LYS A 2 65.68 -17.51 -29.75
N ASN A 3 66.26 -17.48 -28.54
CA ASN A 3 65.47 -17.54 -27.29
C ASN A 3 64.77 -16.21 -26.90
N LYS A 4 65.22 -15.06 -27.40
CA LYS A 4 64.69 -13.75 -26.98
C LYS A 4 63.32 -13.48 -27.62
N THR A 5 63.16 -13.79 -28.90
CA THR A 5 61.93 -13.55 -29.68
C THR A 5 60.75 -14.38 -29.16
N THR A 6 60.99 -15.65 -28.81
CA THR A 6 59.97 -16.55 -28.25
C THR A 6 59.50 -16.11 -26.87
N SER A 7 60.37 -15.46 -26.09
CA SER A 7 60.04 -14.92 -24.77
C SER A 7 59.15 -13.67 -24.88
N THR A 8 59.43 -12.76 -25.82
CA THR A 8 58.61 -11.56 -26.04
C THR A 8 57.20 -11.88 -26.52
N ILE A 9 57.05 -12.84 -27.44
CA ILE A 9 55.73 -13.28 -27.95
C ILE A 9 54.86 -13.86 -26.83
N LYS A 10 55.45 -14.67 -25.94
CA LYS A 10 54.72 -15.22 -24.79
C LYS A 10 54.23 -14.12 -23.85
N ILE A 11 55.05 -13.10 -23.57
CA ILE A 11 54.65 -11.96 -22.72
C ILE A 11 53.48 -11.19 -23.35
N VAL A 12 53.54 -10.93 -24.66
CA VAL A 12 52.45 -10.23 -25.38
C VAL A 12 51.15 -11.04 -25.35
N LEU A 13 51.20 -12.36 -25.63
CA LEU A 13 50.02 -13.23 -25.55
C LEU A 13 49.46 -13.32 -24.13
N SER A 14 50.32 -13.35 -23.12
CA SER A 14 49.89 -13.33 -21.70
C SER A 14 49.15 -12.03 -21.37
N GLY A 15 49.68 -10.88 -21.81
CA GLY A 15 49.05 -9.58 -21.63
C GLY A 15 47.69 -9.48 -22.31
N ILE A 16 47.58 -9.96 -23.56
CA ILE A 16 46.31 -10.01 -24.30
C ILE A 16 45.28 -10.88 -23.55
N MET A 17 45.69 -12.05 -23.05
CA MET A 17 44.81 -12.95 -22.31
C MET A 17 44.28 -12.30 -21.02
N ILE A 18 45.14 -11.58 -20.29
CA ILE A 18 44.74 -10.83 -19.08
C ILE A 18 43.71 -9.75 -19.44
N VAL A 19 43.90 -9.01 -20.53
CA VAL A 19 42.93 -8.00 -21.00
C VAL A 19 41.57 -8.65 -21.29
N PHE A 20 41.54 -9.80 -21.98
CA PHE A 20 40.28 -10.50 -22.24
C PHE A 20 39.58 -10.99 -20.96
N VAL A 21 40.33 -11.44 -19.95
CA VAL A 21 39.75 -11.84 -18.66
C VAL A 21 39.17 -10.64 -17.91
N VAL A 22 39.91 -9.52 -17.85
CA VAL A 22 39.43 -8.30 -17.17
C VAL A 22 38.20 -7.74 -17.87
N VAL A 23 38.22 -7.65 -19.20
CA VAL A 23 37.08 -7.19 -19.99
C VAL A 23 35.91 -8.16 -19.81
N GLY A 24 36.14 -9.47 -19.86
CA GLY A 24 35.10 -10.48 -19.64
C GLY A 24 34.44 -10.38 -18.27
N LEU A 25 35.22 -10.19 -17.20
CA LEU A 25 34.68 -9.97 -15.84
C LEU A 25 33.85 -8.70 -15.75
N PHE A 26 34.30 -7.61 -16.40
CA PHE A 26 33.57 -6.35 -16.48
C PHE A 26 32.22 -6.51 -17.21
N TRP A 27 32.18 -7.23 -18.33
CA TRP A 27 30.92 -7.51 -19.03
C TRP A 27 29.96 -8.36 -18.20
N ILE A 28 30.47 -9.35 -17.47
CA ILE A 28 29.65 -10.20 -16.60
C ILE A 28 29.05 -9.37 -15.45
N SER A 29 29.81 -8.44 -14.86
CA SER A 29 29.27 -7.57 -13.81
C SER A 29 28.20 -6.63 -14.34
N GLU A 30 28.41 -6.00 -15.50
CA GLU A 30 27.42 -5.11 -16.13
C GLU A 30 26.11 -5.83 -16.45
N ILE A 31 26.19 -7.04 -17.04
CA ILE A 31 25.01 -7.85 -17.34
C ILE A 31 24.26 -8.23 -16.06
N SER A 32 24.99 -8.51 -14.97
CA SER A 32 24.37 -8.83 -13.68
C SER A 32 23.60 -7.64 -13.09
N ILE A 33 24.18 -6.45 -13.15
CA ILE A 33 23.55 -5.21 -12.66
C ILE A 33 22.28 -4.92 -13.46
N LEU A 34 22.37 -4.91 -14.79
CA LEU A 34 21.23 -4.67 -15.68
C LEU A 34 20.10 -5.68 -15.46
N LYS A 35 20.44 -6.94 -15.18
CA LYS A 35 19.44 -7.96 -14.86
C LYS A 35 18.73 -7.65 -13.53
N GLN A 36 19.47 -7.28 -12.49
CA GLN A 36 18.93 -6.94 -11.19
C GLN A 36 18.00 -5.72 -11.26
N GLU A 37 18.40 -4.66 -11.98
CA GLU A 37 17.58 -3.46 -12.18
C GLU A 37 16.29 -3.76 -12.97
N ASN A 38 16.38 -4.59 -14.01
CA ASN A 38 15.23 -5.01 -14.78
C ASN A 38 14.25 -5.85 -13.94
N ASP A 39 14.77 -6.75 -13.10
CA ASP A 39 13.94 -7.56 -12.21
C ASP A 39 13.27 -6.68 -11.13
N LEU A 40 13.98 -5.69 -10.58
CA LEU A 40 13.43 -4.67 -9.67
C LEU A 40 12.26 -3.91 -10.31
N LEU A 41 12.48 -3.30 -11.49
CA LEU A 41 11.47 -2.48 -12.15
C LEU A 41 10.24 -3.30 -12.57
N LYS A 42 10.43 -4.54 -13.02
CA LYS A 42 9.32 -5.45 -13.32
C LYS A 42 8.49 -5.78 -12.09
N THR A 43 9.14 -6.06 -10.97
CA THR A 43 8.45 -6.32 -9.70
C THR A 43 7.63 -5.10 -9.29
N ILE A 44 8.22 -3.90 -9.32
CA ILE A 44 7.51 -2.65 -9.01
C ILE A 44 6.31 -2.42 -9.94
N LEU A 45 6.46 -2.65 -11.25
CA LEU A 45 5.38 -2.48 -12.22
C LEU A 45 4.23 -3.48 -12.00
N TYR A 46 4.57 -4.74 -11.74
CA TYR A 46 3.59 -5.78 -11.44
C TYR A 46 2.82 -5.46 -10.15
N THR A 47 3.54 -5.08 -9.09
CA THR A 47 2.94 -4.65 -7.82
C THR A 47 2.02 -3.44 -7.99
N ASN A 48 2.42 -2.44 -8.79
CA ASN A 48 1.56 -1.29 -9.12
C ASN A 48 0.25 -1.71 -9.79
N SER A 49 0.30 -2.69 -10.70
CA SER A 49 -0.91 -3.22 -11.34
C SER A 49 -1.86 -3.83 -10.31
N GLN A 50 -1.34 -4.65 -9.38
CA GLN A 50 -2.13 -5.25 -8.30
C GLN A 50 -2.73 -4.17 -7.38
N VAL A 51 -1.95 -3.15 -6.99
CA VAL A 51 -2.42 -2.03 -6.18
C VAL A 51 -3.56 -1.27 -6.87
N SER A 52 -3.49 -1.08 -8.19
CA SER A 52 -4.57 -0.45 -8.96
C SER A 52 -5.86 -1.29 -8.95
N GLU A 53 -5.76 -2.61 -8.95
CA GLU A 53 -6.92 -3.50 -8.83
C GLU A 53 -7.55 -3.37 -7.44
N VAL A 54 -6.74 -3.33 -6.37
CA VAL A 54 -7.22 -3.11 -5.01
C VAL A 54 -7.92 -1.75 -4.85
N SER A 55 -7.37 -0.68 -5.44
CA SER A 55 -8.01 0.64 -5.41
C SER A 55 -9.42 0.64 -6.02
N THR A 56 -9.67 -0.21 -7.03
CA THR A 56 -11.02 -0.35 -7.62
C THR A 56 -12.00 -1.04 -6.67
N ILE A 57 -11.51 -1.90 -5.78
CA ILE A 57 -12.31 -2.53 -4.72
C ILE A 57 -12.63 -1.49 -3.63
N SER A 58 -11.62 -0.76 -3.16
CA SER A 58 -11.75 0.30 -2.16
C SER A 58 -12.74 1.40 -2.59
N GLN A 59 -12.72 1.82 -3.87
CA GLN A 59 -13.69 2.77 -4.42
C GLN A 59 -15.15 2.33 -4.24
N LYS A 60 -15.45 1.03 -4.33
CA LYS A 60 -16.82 0.56 -4.04
C LYS A 60 -17.17 0.69 -2.56
N GLY A 61 -16.17 0.51 -1.69
CA GLY A 61 -16.31 0.82 -0.26
C GLY A 61 -16.68 2.29 -0.05
N ASP A 62 -15.97 3.20 -0.73
CA ASP A 62 -16.22 4.65 -0.67
C ASP A 62 -17.62 5.03 -1.15
N ASP A 63 -18.09 4.40 -2.24
CA ASP A 63 -19.45 4.61 -2.74
C ASP A 63 -20.49 4.25 -1.66
N TYR A 64 -20.35 3.09 -1.01
CA TYR A 64 -21.26 2.66 0.05
C TYR A 64 -21.12 3.49 1.34
N TYR A 65 -19.90 3.92 1.69
CA TYR A 65 -19.68 4.81 2.83
C TYR A 65 -20.35 6.18 2.60
N SER A 66 -20.24 6.71 1.37
CA SER A 66 -20.92 7.94 0.95
C SER A 66 -22.44 7.81 1.03
N GLU A 67 -23.00 6.68 0.58
CA GLU A 67 -24.43 6.37 0.76
C GLU A 67 -24.82 6.31 2.24
N ALA A 68 -24.02 5.65 3.08
CA ALA A 68 -24.27 5.57 4.52
C ALA A 68 -24.27 6.96 5.17
N SER A 69 -23.33 7.83 4.80
CA SER A 69 -23.29 9.23 5.25
C SER A 69 -24.53 10.00 4.83
N PHE A 70 -24.97 9.86 3.57
CA PHE A 70 -26.21 10.47 3.09
C PHE A 70 -27.43 10.00 3.88
N PHE A 71 -27.57 8.68 4.13
CA PHE A 71 -28.69 8.17 4.93
C PHE A 71 -28.67 8.69 6.36
N TYR A 72 -27.48 8.81 6.96
CA TYR A 72 -27.32 9.32 8.32
C TYR A 72 -27.81 10.77 8.43
N GLU A 73 -27.43 11.63 7.48
CA GLU A 73 -27.87 13.03 7.43
C GLU A 73 -29.40 13.17 7.27
N ASN A 74 -30.05 12.18 6.65
CA ASN A 74 -31.50 12.14 6.47
C ASN A 74 -32.25 11.40 7.61
N GLY A 75 -31.53 10.91 8.63
CA GLY A 75 -32.11 10.16 9.75
C GLY A 75 -32.61 8.75 9.39
N ASP A 76 -32.17 8.21 8.24
CA ASP A 76 -32.52 6.85 7.79
C ASP A 76 -31.52 5.82 8.31
N TYR A 77 -31.52 5.62 9.63
CA TYR A 77 -30.51 4.84 10.34
C TYR A 77 -30.45 3.36 9.93
N ASN A 78 -31.54 2.78 9.45
CA ASN A 78 -31.56 1.40 8.94
C ASN A 78 -30.73 1.26 7.66
N ASN A 79 -30.83 2.23 6.75
CA ASN A 79 -30.03 2.23 5.52
C ASN A 79 -28.56 2.59 5.79
N VAL A 80 -28.26 3.37 6.84
CA VAL A 80 -26.88 3.56 7.31
C VAL A 80 -26.24 2.22 7.66
N GLU A 81 -26.90 1.40 8.49
CA GLU A 81 -26.38 0.08 8.89
C GLU A 81 -26.13 -0.82 7.67
N SER A 82 -27.08 -0.88 6.73
CA SER A 82 -26.95 -1.72 5.54
C SER A 82 -25.77 -1.27 4.65
N SER A 83 -25.67 0.02 4.34
CA SER A 83 -24.59 0.55 3.51
C SER A 83 -23.23 0.44 4.20
N CYS A 84 -23.16 0.68 5.52
CA CYS A 84 -21.90 0.51 6.25
C CYS A 84 -21.42 -0.93 6.26
N ARG A 85 -22.32 -1.90 6.42
CA ARG A 85 -21.95 -3.32 6.35
C ARG A 85 -21.38 -3.69 4.97
N LEU A 86 -21.91 -3.13 3.89
CA LEU A 86 -21.37 -3.34 2.54
C LEU A 86 -20.00 -2.68 2.39
N ALA A 87 -19.86 -1.41 2.79
CA ALA A 87 -18.59 -0.68 2.74
C ALA A 87 -17.47 -1.43 3.47
N ARG A 88 -17.74 -1.89 4.70
CA ARG A 88 -16.83 -2.72 5.51
C ARG A 88 -16.36 -3.97 4.80
N GLY A 89 -17.21 -4.63 4.01
CA GLY A 89 -16.80 -5.79 3.21
C GLY A 89 -15.68 -5.42 2.23
N TYR A 90 -15.86 -4.35 1.47
CA TYR A 90 -14.88 -3.88 0.50
C TYR A 90 -13.58 -3.36 1.14
N TYR A 91 -13.68 -2.66 2.27
CA TYR A 91 -12.50 -2.18 3.01
C TYR A 91 -11.72 -3.34 3.64
N SER A 92 -12.40 -4.35 4.17
CA SER A 92 -11.76 -5.57 4.68
C SER A 92 -11.02 -6.32 3.57
N ASP A 93 -11.66 -6.49 2.41
CA ASP A 93 -11.04 -7.13 1.24
C ASP A 93 -9.82 -6.34 0.75
N SER A 94 -9.93 -5.01 0.69
CA SER A 94 -8.84 -4.13 0.27
C SER A 94 -7.66 -4.17 1.23
N ASN A 95 -7.92 -4.10 2.54
CA ASN A 95 -6.91 -4.26 3.59
C ASN A 95 -6.15 -5.58 3.44
N GLN A 96 -6.87 -6.69 3.27
CA GLN A 96 -6.27 -8.00 3.11
C GLN A 96 -5.40 -8.07 1.85
N ASN A 97 -5.91 -7.57 0.72
CA ASN A 97 -5.17 -7.59 -0.54
C ASN A 97 -3.87 -6.77 -0.47
N TYR A 98 -3.86 -5.61 0.19
CA TYR A 98 -2.61 -4.86 0.40
C TYR A 98 -1.58 -5.65 1.22
N ARG A 99 -2.02 -6.38 2.26
CA ARG A 99 -1.15 -7.24 3.06
C ARG A 99 -0.62 -8.44 2.26
N GLU A 100 -1.46 -9.02 1.39
CA GLU A 100 -1.05 -10.11 0.48
C GLU A 100 0.01 -9.64 -0.52
N ILE A 101 -0.21 -8.50 -1.17
CA ILE A 101 0.76 -7.87 -2.08
C ILE A 101 2.08 -7.58 -1.34
N SER A 102 2.02 -7.06 -0.11
CA SER A 102 3.21 -6.82 0.72
C SER A 102 3.98 -8.12 1.00
N SER A 103 3.27 -9.21 1.32
CA SER A 103 3.88 -10.53 1.48
C SER A 103 4.51 -11.05 0.18
N GLU A 104 3.85 -10.90 -0.97
CA GLU A 104 4.40 -11.29 -2.28
C GLU A 104 5.67 -10.49 -2.63
N LEU A 105 5.65 -9.17 -2.38
CA LEU A 105 6.79 -8.31 -2.60
C LEU A 105 7.96 -8.68 -1.69
N LYS A 106 7.72 -8.98 -0.41
CA LYS A 106 8.74 -9.50 0.53
C LYS A 106 9.32 -10.83 0.05
N ARG A 107 8.53 -11.71 -0.56
CA ARG A 107 9.01 -13.00 -1.11
C ARG A 107 9.91 -12.85 -2.33
N SER A 108 9.89 -11.71 -3.03
CA SER A 108 10.79 -11.47 -4.16
C SER A 108 12.26 -11.47 -3.74
N GLY A 109 12.57 -11.17 -2.47
CA GLY A 109 13.92 -11.13 -1.92
C GLY A 109 14.80 -10.02 -2.51
N ILE A 110 14.19 -9.02 -3.16
CA ILE A 110 14.90 -7.88 -3.73
C ILE A 110 15.19 -6.87 -2.61
N GLU A 111 16.46 -6.76 -2.23
CA GLU A 111 16.92 -5.74 -1.29
C GLU A 111 17.21 -4.43 -2.03
N ASP A 112 16.24 -3.50 -2.04
CA ASP A 112 16.39 -2.18 -2.66
C ASP A 112 15.60 -1.11 -1.88
N PRO A 113 16.11 0.13 -1.75
CA PRO A 113 15.38 1.23 -1.11
C PRO A 113 13.98 1.46 -1.68
N LEU A 114 13.78 1.31 -3.00
CA LEU A 114 12.44 1.44 -3.60
C LEU A 114 11.48 0.37 -3.10
N ILE A 115 11.96 -0.86 -2.91
CA ILE A 115 11.14 -1.95 -2.39
C ILE A 115 10.74 -1.67 -0.95
N ASN A 116 11.66 -1.15 -0.13
CA ASN A 116 11.38 -0.83 1.27
C ASN A 116 10.32 0.27 1.40
N ILE A 117 10.47 1.37 0.65
CA ILE A 117 9.48 2.45 0.63
C ILE A 117 8.12 1.89 0.19
N TYR A 118 8.11 1.05 -0.85
CA TYR A 118 6.86 0.52 -1.38
C TYR A 118 6.17 -0.46 -0.41
N LEU A 119 6.95 -1.26 0.33
CA LEU A 119 6.42 -2.12 1.40
C LEU A 119 5.78 -1.29 2.52
N GLU A 120 6.40 -0.19 2.91
CA GLU A 120 5.85 0.74 3.91
C GLU A 120 4.57 1.41 3.40
N SER A 121 4.54 1.82 2.12
CA SER A 121 3.33 2.37 1.49
C SER A 121 2.18 1.37 1.50
N LEU A 122 2.42 0.07 1.27
CA LEU A 122 1.39 -0.97 1.33
C LEU A 122 0.86 -1.18 2.76
N GLU A 123 1.72 -1.06 3.76
CA GLU A 123 1.31 -1.14 5.16
C GLU A 123 0.43 0.06 5.53
N ILE A 124 0.80 1.28 5.13
CA ILE A 124 -0.02 2.49 5.33
C ILE A 124 -1.35 2.40 4.58
N LEU A 125 -1.37 1.94 3.33
CA LEU A 125 -2.61 1.73 2.57
C LEU A 125 -3.53 0.73 3.28
N ALA A 126 -3.01 -0.35 3.84
CA ALA A 126 -3.82 -1.27 4.63
C ALA A 126 -4.43 -0.55 5.85
N GLU A 127 -3.66 0.25 6.58
CA GLU A 127 -4.17 0.99 7.74
C GLU A 127 -5.20 2.07 7.37
N ILE A 128 -5.10 2.70 6.19
CA ILE A 128 -6.14 3.59 5.63
C ILE A 128 -7.48 2.85 5.53
N GLU A 129 -7.48 1.69 4.87
CA GLU A 129 -8.68 0.86 4.69
C GLU A 129 -9.26 0.37 6.03
N LEU A 130 -8.39 0.00 6.98
CA LEU A 130 -8.81 -0.42 8.32
C LEU A 130 -9.48 0.71 9.10
N ASN A 131 -8.92 1.92 9.04
CA ASN A 131 -9.50 3.06 9.74
C ASN A 131 -10.90 3.41 9.22
N ILE A 132 -11.14 3.34 7.90
CA ILE A 132 -12.49 3.60 7.37
C ILE A 132 -13.44 2.42 7.64
N PHE A 133 -12.96 1.18 7.63
CA PHE A 133 -13.73 0.03 8.11
C PHE A 133 -14.26 0.27 9.54
N GLU A 134 -13.38 0.67 10.45
CA GLU A 134 -13.73 0.92 11.86
C GLU A 134 -14.60 2.17 12.01
N ALA A 135 -14.35 3.22 11.22
CA ALA A 135 -15.22 4.40 11.19
C ALA A 135 -16.67 4.01 10.81
N CYS A 136 -16.84 3.13 9.82
CA CYS A 136 -18.17 2.63 9.45
C CYS A 136 -18.81 1.77 10.54
N GLU A 137 -18.03 0.95 11.25
CA GLU A 137 -18.55 0.15 12.38
C GLU A 137 -19.09 1.04 13.51
N HIS A 138 -18.38 2.14 13.80
CA HIS A 138 -18.85 3.14 14.75
C HIS A 138 -20.08 3.89 14.24
N LEU A 139 -20.13 4.25 12.96
CA LEU A 139 -21.30 4.90 12.36
C LEU A 139 -22.55 4.00 12.40
N GLU A 140 -22.38 2.71 12.11
CA GLU A 140 -23.42 1.68 12.23
C GLU A 140 -23.95 1.60 13.68
N SER A 141 -23.04 1.55 14.65
CA SER A 141 -23.39 1.50 16.07
C SER A 141 -24.10 2.77 16.54
N ALA A 142 -23.61 3.94 16.14
CA ALA A 142 -24.25 5.23 16.41
C ALA A 142 -25.67 5.26 15.84
N SER A 143 -25.85 4.78 14.61
CA SER A 143 -27.13 4.75 13.93
C SER A 143 -28.15 3.86 14.65
N ARG A 144 -27.73 2.69 15.15
CA ARG A 144 -28.61 1.83 15.96
C ARG A 144 -29.07 2.52 17.25
N TYR A 145 -28.19 3.26 17.91
CA TYR A 145 -28.54 3.99 19.12
C TYR A 145 -29.47 5.18 18.85
N TYR A 146 -29.22 5.93 17.77
CA TYR A 146 -30.10 7.03 17.38
C TYR A 146 -31.45 6.55 16.88
N ASP A 147 -31.51 5.43 16.14
CA ASP A 147 -32.77 4.81 15.73
C ASP A 147 -33.61 4.45 16.96
N LYS A 148 -32.99 3.79 17.96
CA LYS A 148 -33.65 3.50 19.22
C LYS A 148 -34.17 4.78 19.88
N TYR A 149 -33.34 5.82 20.00
CA TYR A 149 -33.73 7.06 20.68
C TYR A 149 -34.86 7.83 19.97
N TYR A 150 -34.80 7.95 18.64
CA TYR A 150 -35.73 8.78 17.87
C TYR A 150 -36.98 8.05 17.39
N ASN A 151 -36.89 6.74 17.15
CA ASN A 151 -37.93 5.96 16.47
C ASN A 151 -38.59 4.91 17.37
N THR A 152 -38.20 4.79 18.64
CA THR A 152 -38.84 3.90 19.61
C THR A 152 -39.29 4.65 20.87
N ASP A 153 -40.23 4.07 21.62
CA ASP A 153 -40.71 4.64 22.89
C ASP A 153 -39.70 4.35 23.99
N VAL A 154 -38.72 5.24 24.15
CA VAL A 154 -37.67 5.15 25.16
C VAL A 154 -38.05 5.91 26.43
N SER A 155 -37.61 5.40 27.59
CA SER A 155 -37.83 6.07 28.87
C SER A 155 -36.98 7.35 29.00
N TYR A 156 -37.37 8.23 29.92
CA TYR A 156 -36.67 9.49 30.17
C TYR A 156 -35.19 9.31 30.59
N ASP A 157 -34.86 8.18 31.20
CA ASP A 157 -33.52 7.81 31.66
C ASP A 157 -32.72 6.96 30.65
N ASP A 158 -33.21 6.79 29.42
CA ASP A 158 -32.52 6.02 28.40
C ASP A 158 -31.29 6.77 27.85
N SER A 159 -30.13 6.11 27.85
CA SER A 159 -28.85 6.69 27.45
C SER A 159 -28.52 6.54 25.97
N SER A 160 -29.45 6.07 25.12
CA SER A 160 -29.11 5.74 23.71
C SER A 160 -28.60 6.96 22.95
N TYR A 161 -29.11 8.16 23.19
CA TYR A 161 -28.56 9.37 22.55
C TYR A 161 -27.08 9.62 22.90
N GLU A 162 -26.72 9.47 24.19
CA GLU A 162 -25.35 9.64 24.67
C GLU A 162 -24.42 8.54 24.13
N MET A 163 -24.92 7.29 24.06
CA MET A 163 -24.19 6.18 23.46
C MET A 163 -23.94 6.42 21.96
N GLY A 164 -24.95 6.87 21.23
CA GLY A 164 -24.79 7.26 19.82
C GLY A 164 -23.75 8.37 19.63
N THR A 165 -23.75 9.36 20.53
CA THR A 165 -22.75 10.44 20.51
C THR A 165 -21.33 9.91 20.74
N SER A 166 -21.15 9.00 21.71
CA SER A 166 -19.84 8.39 21.99
C SER A 166 -19.32 7.54 20.81
N GLU A 167 -20.20 6.89 20.07
CA GLU A 167 -19.83 6.15 18.86
C GLU A 167 -19.41 7.12 17.73
N ILE A 168 -20.09 8.26 17.57
CA ILE A 168 -19.68 9.32 16.63
C ILE A 168 -18.31 9.89 16.99
N ASP A 169 -18.00 10.09 18.27
CA ASP A 169 -16.68 10.52 18.71
C ASP A 169 -15.60 9.50 18.33
N SER A 170 -15.90 8.21 18.49
CA SER A 170 -15.00 7.11 18.10
C SER A 170 -14.80 7.03 16.59
N MET A 171 -15.87 7.22 15.81
CA MET A 171 -15.81 7.34 14.34
C MET A 171 -14.90 8.49 13.92
N ASN A 172 -15.05 9.68 14.53
CA ASN A 172 -14.25 10.85 14.19
C ASN A 172 -12.76 10.64 14.49
N GLU A 173 -12.44 9.91 15.55
CA GLU A 173 -11.05 9.54 15.84
C GLU A 173 -10.47 8.63 14.75
N LYS A 174 -11.25 7.67 14.22
CA LYS A 174 -10.82 6.83 13.10
C LYS A 174 -10.62 7.61 11.81
N ILE A 175 -11.52 8.55 11.50
CA ILE A 175 -11.36 9.47 10.36
C ILE A 175 -10.07 10.31 10.52
N ARG A 176 -9.78 10.78 11.73
CA ARG A 176 -8.54 11.55 12.00
C ARG A 176 -7.29 10.70 11.76
N LEU A 177 -7.30 9.43 12.15
CA LEU A 177 -6.20 8.48 11.90
C LEU A 177 -6.08 8.16 10.41
N HIS A 178 -7.20 7.94 9.70
CA HIS A 178 -7.23 7.81 8.24
C HIS A 178 -6.55 9.01 7.56
N ASP A 179 -6.95 10.23 7.91
CA ASP A 179 -6.41 11.44 7.30
C ASP A 179 -4.91 11.61 7.57
N GLN A 180 -4.43 11.14 8.73
CA GLN A 180 -3.00 11.11 9.02
C GLN A 180 -2.29 10.10 8.12
N ASN A 181 -2.79 8.89 8.01
CA ASN A 181 -2.20 7.86 7.15
C ASN A 181 -2.18 8.28 5.68
N VAL A 182 -3.20 9.00 5.19
CA VAL A 182 -3.20 9.59 3.84
C VAL A 182 -2.06 10.58 3.66
N ARG A 183 -1.75 11.40 4.68
CA ARG A 183 -0.59 12.31 4.63
C ARG A 183 0.71 11.52 4.59
N ASP A 184 0.86 10.54 5.47
CA ASP A 184 2.07 9.70 5.55
C ASP A 184 2.31 8.93 4.21
N TYR A 185 1.24 8.43 3.59
CA TYR A 185 1.30 7.82 2.26
C TYR A 185 1.78 8.78 1.18
N ASN A 186 1.30 10.03 1.18
CA ASN A 186 1.74 11.04 0.21
C ASN A 186 3.22 11.41 0.38
N ASP A 187 3.72 11.43 1.62
CA ASP A 187 5.14 11.62 1.90
C ASP A 187 5.97 10.45 1.35
N LEU A 188 5.52 9.20 1.57
CA LEU A 188 6.16 8.01 1.00
C LEU A 188 6.16 8.00 -0.54
N LEU A 189 5.09 8.50 -1.18
CA LEU A 189 5.04 8.67 -2.64
C LEU A 189 6.09 9.67 -3.15
N SER A 190 6.32 10.74 -2.39
CA SER A 190 7.36 11.72 -2.70
C SER A 190 8.75 11.09 -2.59
N ASP A 191 9.01 10.36 -1.51
CA ASP A 191 10.28 9.65 -1.28
C ASP A 191 10.53 8.58 -2.35
N PHE A 192 9.50 7.81 -2.73
CA PHE A 192 9.58 6.83 -3.81
C PHE A 192 9.99 7.49 -5.12
N LYS A 193 9.39 8.63 -5.47
CA LYS A 193 9.73 9.37 -6.69
C LYS A 193 11.17 9.86 -6.69
N ILE A 194 11.63 10.43 -5.57
CA ILE A 194 13.01 10.90 -5.41
C ILE A 194 13.99 9.74 -5.61
N GLU A 195 13.72 8.59 -5.00
CA GLU A 195 14.61 7.42 -5.09
C GLU A 195 14.60 6.81 -6.50
N LEU A 196 13.45 6.83 -7.19
CA LEU A 196 13.34 6.37 -8.56
C LEU A 196 14.13 7.29 -9.52
N GLU A 197 14.06 8.61 -9.33
CA GLU A 197 14.81 9.58 -10.14
C GLU A 197 16.32 9.42 -9.99
N LYS A 198 16.84 9.05 -8.81
CA LYS A 198 18.27 8.78 -8.60
C LYS A 198 18.79 7.56 -9.36
N LYS A 199 17.90 6.63 -9.72
CA LYS A 199 18.26 5.41 -10.46
C LYS A 199 18.17 5.60 -11.98
N ILE A 200 17.34 6.54 -12.43
CA ILE A 200 17.11 6.80 -13.85
C ILE A 200 18.06 7.88 -14.40
N ASN A 201 18.59 8.77 -13.54
CA ASN A 201 19.54 9.84 -13.90
C ASN A 201 20.97 9.50 -13.50
#